data_AF-A0A1I3W330-F1
#
_entry.id   AF-A0A1I3W330-F1
#
_cell.length_a   1.000
_cell.length_b   1.000
_cell.length_c   1.000
_cell.angle_alpha   90.00
_cell.angle_beta   90.00
_cell.angle_gamma   90.00
#
_symmetry.space_group_name_H-M   'P 1'
#
loop_
_entity.id
_entity.type
_entity.pdbx_description
1 polymer ?
#
loop_
_entity_poly.entity_id
_entity_poly.type
_entity_poly.pdbx_seq_one_letter_code
_entity_poly.pdbx_strand_id
1 'polypeptide(L)'
;MTQVAPQIQAQAQAQAREDFEARLRRIGAERYHDLHPFHGLLHGGGCSPDQVRAWVINRYYYQHSIPMKDAAFMSRVESPDLRRAWRSRIEDHDGCAGNEGGIRRWLRLAEAVGLDPDYVASCEGVLPATRFAVDAYVRYVRDKSLLEAVAASLTELFAPAIHASRIEGLLQNYDFADDSSLSYFRKRLSEAPKDVAFGLKWVLDHADTAEKQDQAAKALIFKTDVLWAQLDALWGAYVEPGRIPPGAWVPGEGMADARAA
;
A
#
# COMPACT_ATOMS: atom_id res chain seq x y z
N MET A 1 -42.89 33.04 -21.06
CA MET A 1 -42.58 31.63 -20.72
C MET A 1 -41.47 31.17 -21.63
N THR A 2 -40.22 31.30 -21.21
CA THR A 2 -39.06 30.89 -22.00
C THR A 2 -38.79 29.42 -21.69
N GLN A 3 -39.10 28.52 -22.63
CA GLN A 3 -38.73 27.11 -22.53
C GLN A 3 -37.20 27.00 -22.60
N VAL A 4 -36.59 26.56 -21.49
CA VAL A 4 -35.20 26.12 -21.47
C VAL A 4 -35.19 24.69 -22.02
N ALA A 5 -34.64 24.52 -23.22
CA ALA A 5 -34.43 23.20 -23.80
C ALA A 5 -33.44 22.39 -22.93
N PRO A 6 -33.68 21.09 -22.69
CA PRO A 6 -32.77 20.27 -21.91
C PRO A 6 -31.44 20.14 -22.66
N GLN A 7 -30.35 20.59 -22.04
CA GLN A 7 -29.00 20.27 -22.49
C GLN A 7 -28.81 18.76 -22.36
N ILE A 8 -28.86 18.05 -23.48
CA ILE A 8 -28.42 16.66 -23.57
C ILE A 8 -26.91 16.69 -23.30
N GLN A 9 -26.50 16.35 -22.08
CA GLN A 9 -25.10 16.04 -21.80
C GLN A 9 -24.72 14.86 -22.69
N ALA A 10 -23.84 15.09 -23.66
CA ALA A 10 -23.25 14.01 -24.44
C ALA A 10 -22.59 13.04 -23.45
N GLN A 11 -23.10 11.81 -23.39
CA GLN A 11 -22.46 10.77 -22.61
C GLN A 11 -21.05 10.57 -23.16
N ALA A 12 -20.04 10.75 -22.31
CA ALA A 12 -18.66 10.50 -22.69
C ALA A 12 -18.54 9.07 -23.23
N GLN A 13 -17.91 8.91 -24.39
CA GLN A 13 -17.65 7.58 -24.95
C GLN A 13 -16.53 6.89 -24.18
N ALA A 14 -16.62 5.57 -24.03
CA ALA A 14 -15.55 4.78 -23.41
C ALA A 14 -14.27 4.93 -24.21
N GLN A 15 -13.15 5.16 -23.53
CA GLN A 15 -11.83 5.20 -24.14
C GLN A 15 -11.48 3.81 -24.69
N ALA A 16 -10.66 3.76 -25.75
CA ALA A 16 -10.05 2.51 -26.19
C ALA A 16 -9.21 1.90 -25.05
N ARG A 17 -9.05 0.57 -25.08
CA ARG A 17 -8.35 -0.18 -24.03
C ARG A 17 -6.96 0.39 -23.72
N GLU A 18 -6.19 0.68 -24.76
CA GLU A 18 -4.82 1.22 -24.66
C GLU A 18 -4.81 2.63 -24.04
N ASP A 19 -5.74 3.49 -24.45
CA ASP A 19 -5.88 4.84 -23.89
C ASP A 19 -6.29 4.81 -22.41
N PHE A 20 -7.17 3.87 -22.05
CA PHE A 20 -7.58 3.69 -20.66
C PHE A 20 -6.43 3.14 -19.79
N GLU A 21 -5.67 2.17 -20.30
CA GLU A 21 -4.45 1.71 -19.61
C GLU A 21 -3.44 2.86 -19.43
N ALA A 22 -3.21 3.66 -20.48
CA ALA A 22 -2.31 4.82 -20.41
C ALA A 22 -2.78 5.84 -19.36
N ARG A 23 -4.09 6.05 -19.23
CA ARG A 23 -4.68 6.88 -18.16
C ARG A 23 -4.39 6.32 -16.77
N LEU A 24 -4.57 5.01 -16.55
CA LEU A 24 -4.25 4.37 -15.27
C LEU A 24 -2.76 4.51 -14.92
N ARG A 25 -1.87 4.35 -15.91
CA ARG A 25 -0.42 4.50 -15.71
C ARG A 25 -0.03 5.94 -15.35
N ARG A 26 -0.67 6.93 -15.97
CA ARG A 26 -0.45 8.35 -15.69
C ARG A 26 -0.78 8.72 -14.25
N ILE A 27 -1.87 8.17 -13.70
CA ILE A 27 -2.23 8.36 -12.28
C ILE A 27 -1.08 7.95 -11.37
N GLY A 28 -0.42 6.81 -11.65
CA GLY A 28 0.76 6.40 -10.89
C GLY A 28 1.94 7.36 -11.03
N ALA A 29 2.26 7.75 -12.27
CA ALA A 29 3.35 8.68 -12.54
C ALA A 29 3.19 10.05 -11.88
N GLU A 30 1.95 10.47 -11.58
CA GLU A 30 1.65 11.78 -10.98
C GLU A 30 1.39 11.71 -9.47
N ARG A 31 0.99 10.54 -8.93
CA ARG A 31 0.43 10.45 -7.58
C ARG A 31 0.96 9.30 -6.73
N TYR A 32 1.82 8.43 -7.28
CA TYR A 32 2.36 7.36 -6.46
C TYR A 32 3.30 7.92 -5.38
N HIS A 33 3.35 7.21 -4.25
CA HIS A 33 3.94 7.75 -3.02
C HIS A 33 5.47 7.81 -3.01
N ASP A 34 6.13 7.38 -4.10
CA ASP A 34 7.56 7.60 -4.32
C ASP A 34 7.90 9.05 -4.57
N LEU A 35 6.93 9.83 -5.06
CA LEU A 35 7.06 11.28 -5.21
C LEU A 35 6.97 12.03 -3.88
N HIS A 36 6.60 11.35 -2.78
CA HIS A 36 6.43 11.99 -1.49
C HIS A 36 7.78 12.33 -0.84
N PRO A 37 7.98 13.53 -0.26
CA PRO A 37 9.24 13.93 0.37
C PRO A 37 9.77 12.95 1.43
N PHE A 38 8.90 12.41 2.28
CA PHE A 38 9.26 11.35 3.24
C PHE A 38 9.87 10.11 2.57
N HIS A 39 9.36 9.69 1.40
CA HIS A 39 9.91 8.54 0.67
C HIS A 39 11.31 8.87 0.16
N GLY A 40 11.49 10.06 -0.43
CA GLY A 40 12.82 10.55 -0.83
C GLY A 40 13.80 10.64 0.34
N LEU A 41 13.36 11.13 1.49
CA LEU A 41 14.17 11.21 2.71
C LEU A 41 14.61 9.81 3.19
N LEU A 42 13.66 8.86 3.25
CA LEU A 42 13.92 7.49 3.70
C LEU A 42 14.92 6.78 2.78
N HIS A 43 14.66 6.76 1.47
CA HIS A 43 15.48 6.01 0.53
C HIS A 43 16.76 6.72 0.11
N GLY A 44 16.85 8.03 0.31
CA GLY A 44 18.07 8.83 0.17
C GLY A 44 18.99 8.80 1.40
N GLY A 45 18.66 8.04 2.46
CA GLY A 45 19.49 7.93 3.66
C GLY A 45 19.38 9.09 4.65
N GLY A 46 18.42 9.98 4.48
CA GLY A 46 18.26 11.18 5.29
C GLY A 46 17.42 10.99 6.56
N CYS A 47 16.81 9.83 6.77
CA CYS A 47 16.04 9.59 7.98
C CYS A 47 16.95 9.32 9.19
N SER A 48 16.60 9.88 10.34
CA SER A 48 17.15 9.41 11.62
C SER A 48 16.69 7.98 11.94
N PRO A 49 17.39 7.25 12.83
CA PRO A 49 16.93 5.93 13.26
C PRO A 49 15.48 5.91 13.77
N ASP A 50 15.05 6.93 14.50
CA ASP A 50 13.67 7.02 15.01
C ASP A 50 12.64 7.31 13.91
N GLN A 51 13.00 8.07 12.88
CA GLN A 51 12.13 8.26 11.71
C GLN A 51 11.95 6.96 10.92
N VAL A 52 13.00 6.14 10.81
CA VAL A 52 12.90 4.80 10.21
C VAL A 52 12.00 3.90 11.06
N ARG A 53 12.19 3.86 12.39
CA ARG A 53 11.35 3.07 13.32
C ARG A 53 9.88 3.46 13.24
N ALA A 54 9.59 4.75 13.27
CA ALA A 54 8.22 5.25 13.12
C ALA A 54 7.59 4.78 11.80
N TRP A 55 8.35 4.80 10.69
CA TRP A 55 7.90 4.25 9.42
C TRP A 55 7.66 2.74 9.49
N VAL A 56 8.56 1.96 10.10
CA VAL A 56 8.39 0.50 10.26
C VAL A 56 7.11 0.17 11.03
N ILE A 57 6.85 0.85 12.15
CA ILE A 57 5.64 0.68 12.99
C ILE A 57 4.38 0.99 12.19
N ASN A 58 4.34 2.16 11.54
CA ASN A 58 3.15 2.60 10.82
C ASN A 58 2.89 1.74 9.57
N ARG A 59 3.96 1.39 8.86
CA ARG A 59 3.82 0.59 7.65
C ARG A 59 3.50 -0.87 7.95
N TYR A 60 3.87 -1.39 9.14
CA TYR A 60 3.35 -2.68 9.62
C TYR A 60 1.82 -2.69 9.66
N TYR A 61 1.16 -1.63 10.12
CA TYR A 61 -0.30 -1.54 10.13
C TYR A 61 -0.91 -1.72 8.74
N TYR A 62 -0.32 -1.07 7.73
CA TYR A 62 -0.70 -1.28 6.34
C TYR A 62 -0.46 -2.73 5.91
N GLN A 63 0.72 -3.30 6.22
CA GLN A 63 1.09 -4.64 5.79
C GLN A 63 0.22 -5.74 6.42
N HIS A 64 -0.05 -5.69 7.74
CA HIS A 64 -0.92 -6.64 8.40
C HIS A 64 -2.36 -6.53 7.89
N SER A 65 -2.78 -5.36 7.43
CA SER A 65 -4.15 -5.11 6.98
C SER A 65 -4.41 -5.57 5.54
N ILE A 66 -3.36 -5.82 4.74
CA ILE A 66 -3.51 -6.32 3.37
C ILE A 66 -4.31 -7.63 3.29
N PRO A 67 -3.98 -8.71 4.04
CA PRO A 67 -4.75 -9.96 3.99
C PRO A 67 -6.20 -9.77 4.47
N MET A 68 -6.45 -8.88 5.44
CA MET A 68 -7.81 -8.53 5.88
C MET A 68 -8.60 -7.84 4.76
N LYS A 69 -7.97 -6.90 4.06
CA LYS A 69 -8.51 -6.24 2.86
C LYS A 69 -8.80 -7.26 1.77
N ASP A 70 -7.88 -8.18 1.51
CA ASP A 70 -8.07 -9.22 0.49
C ASP A 70 -9.16 -10.23 0.86
N ALA A 71 -9.28 -10.60 2.13
CA ALA A 71 -10.38 -11.44 2.63
C ALA A 71 -11.74 -10.72 2.53
N ALA A 72 -11.80 -9.43 2.88
CA ALA A 72 -13.02 -8.62 2.74
C ALA A 72 -13.47 -8.54 1.28
N PHE A 73 -12.55 -8.35 0.34
CA PHE A 73 -12.84 -8.45 -1.09
C PHE A 73 -13.32 -9.86 -1.47
N MET A 74 -12.62 -10.91 -1.07
CA MET A 74 -12.97 -12.29 -1.43
C MET A 74 -14.35 -12.73 -0.90
N SER A 75 -14.80 -12.19 0.24
CA SER A 75 -16.12 -12.50 0.84
C SER A 75 -17.31 -12.19 -0.07
N ARG A 76 -17.12 -11.31 -1.05
CA ARG A 76 -18.14 -10.84 -2.00
C ARG A 76 -17.88 -11.29 -3.45
N VAL A 77 -16.90 -12.16 -3.66
CA VAL A 77 -16.57 -12.72 -4.98
C VAL A 77 -17.28 -14.06 -5.16
N GLU A 78 -18.27 -14.12 -6.05
CA GLU A 78 -18.99 -15.36 -6.37
C GLU A 78 -18.20 -16.29 -7.31
N SER A 79 -17.40 -15.73 -8.23
CA SER A 79 -16.60 -16.50 -9.19
C SER A 79 -15.49 -17.30 -8.49
N PRO A 80 -15.49 -18.64 -8.58
CA PRO A 80 -14.42 -19.47 -8.05
C PRO A 80 -13.06 -19.20 -8.72
N ASP A 81 -13.05 -18.82 -10.00
CA ASP A 81 -11.83 -18.48 -10.73
C ASP A 81 -11.17 -17.22 -10.16
N LEU A 82 -11.97 -16.18 -9.90
CA LEU A 82 -11.46 -14.96 -9.29
C LEU A 82 -10.97 -15.22 -7.85
N ARG A 83 -11.68 -16.03 -7.05
CA ARG A 83 -11.19 -16.43 -5.71
C ARG A 83 -9.87 -17.20 -5.77
N ARG A 84 -9.72 -18.13 -6.72
CA ARG A 84 -8.46 -18.89 -6.92
C ARG A 84 -7.30 -17.98 -7.31
N ALA A 85 -7.54 -17.01 -8.19
CA ALA A 85 -6.53 -16.04 -8.58
C ALA A 85 -6.14 -15.09 -7.44
N TRP A 86 -7.10 -14.73 -6.57
CA TRP A 86 -6.88 -13.74 -5.52
C TRP A 86 -6.27 -14.29 -4.23
N ARG A 87 -6.55 -15.56 -3.88
CA ARG A 87 -6.17 -16.14 -2.58
C ARG A 87 -4.65 -16.14 -2.32
N SER A 88 -3.82 -16.19 -3.36
CA SER A 88 -2.36 -16.21 -3.19
C SER A 88 -1.87 -14.94 -2.48
N ARG A 89 -2.56 -13.80 -2.66
CA ARG A 89 -2.23 -12.56 -1.96
C ARG A 89 -2.29 -12.70 -0.44
N ILE A 90 -3.25 -13.48 0.07
CA ILE A 90 -3.38 -13.78 1.50
C ILE A 90 -2.26 -14.74 1.92
N GLU A 91 -2.05 -15.82 1.17
CA GLU A 91 -0.99 -16.82 1.44
C GLU A 91 0.42 -16.17 1.44
N ASP A 92 0.66 -15.20 0.57
CA ASP A 92 1.94 -14.48 0.48
C ASP A 92 2.17 -13.58 1.72
N HIS A 93 1.11 -13.02 2.31
CA HIS A 93 1.20 -12.17 3.50
C HIS A 93 1.21 -12.97 4.82
N ASP A 94 0.27 -13.89 4.98
CA ASP A 94 0.08 -14.70 6.19
C ASP A 94 1.06 -15.87 6.28
N GLY A 95 1.54 -16.33 5.13
CA GLY A 95 2.36 -17.53 5.00
C GLY A 95 1.54 -18.80 4.77
N CYS A 96 2.26 -19.89 4.51
CA CYS A 96 1.76 -21.24 4.35
C CYS A 96 2.83 -22.26 4.77
N ALA A 97 2.58 -23.56 4.61
CA ALA A 97 3.60 -24.57 4.86
C ALA A 97 4.83 -24.34 3.97
N GLY A 98 5.95 -23.92 4.55
CA GLY A 98 7.19 -23.61 3.83
C GLY A 98 7.36 -22.14 3.39
N ASN A 99 6.38 -21.27 3.67
CA ASN A 99 6.49 -19.82 3.48
C ASN A 99 6.06 -19.11 4.77
N GLU A 100 6.96 -18.40 5.44
CA GLU A 100 6.62 -17.69 6.68
C GLU A 100 5.69 -16.48 6.51
N GLY A 101 5.49 -16.01 5.27
CA GLY A 101 4.64 -14.86 4.98
C GLY A 101 5.34 -13.50 5.08
N GLY A 102 4.80 -12.52 4.37
CA GLY A 102 5.27 -11.14 4.36
C GLY A 102 5.19 -10.46 5.73
N ILE A 103 4.19 -10.80 6.55
CA ILE A 103 4.03 -10.21 7.89
C ILE A 103 5.20 -10.59 8.80
N ARG A 104 5.60 -11.87 8.83
CA ARG A 104 6.77 -12.33 9.59
C ARG A 104 8.06 -11.67 9.13
N ARG A 105 8.26 -11.50 7.81
CA ARG A 105 9.42 -10.78 7.26
C ARG A 105 9.44 -9.30 7.66
N TRP A 106 8.27 -8.67 7.77
CA TRP A 106 8.19 -7.29 8.26
C TRP A 106 8.57 -7.18 9.74
N LEU A 107 8.19 -8.17 10.56
CA LEU A 107 8.61 -8.20 11.97
C LEU A 107 10.12 -8.41 12.14
N ARG A 108 10.80 -9.12 11.23
CA ARG A 108 12.28 -9.14 11.20
C ARG A 108 12.89 -7.78 10.90
N LEU A 109 12.27 -7.00 10.01
CA LEU A 109 12.69 -5.62 9.77
C LEU A 109 12.52 -4.76 11.02
N ALA A 110 11.44 -4.97 11.80
CA ALA A 110 11.25 -4.30 13.09
C ALA A 110 12.37 -4.63 14.08
N GLU A 111 12.72 -5.90 14.23
CA GLU A 111 13.84 -6.34 15.07
C GLU A 111 15.17 -5.72 14.63
N ALA A 112 15.44 -5.71 13.31
CA ALA A 112 16.66 -5.13 12.76
C ALA A 112 16.82 -3.64 13.06
N VAL A 113 15.71 -2.87 13.10
CA VAL A 113 15.75 -1.46 13.51
C VAL A 113 15.72 -1.27 15.03
N GLY A 114 15.74 -2.35 15.80
CA GLY A 114 15.81 -2.37 17.27
C GLY A 114 14.46 -2.30 17.98
N LEU A 115 13.35 -2.51 17.28
CA LEU A 115 12.01 -2.57 17.88
C LEU A 115 11.71 -3.98 18.37
N ASP A 116 10.95 -4.08 19.46
CA ASP A 116 10.34 -5.34 19.90
C ASP A 116 9.27 -5.78 18.87
N PRO A 117 9.43 -6.96 18.25
CA PRO A 117 8.44 -7.48 17.31
C PRO A 117 7.02 -7.59 17.90
N ASP A 118 6.88 -7.88 19.19
CA ASP A 118 5.57 -8.01 19.83
C ASP A 118 4.89 -6.65 20.01
N TYR A 119 5.66 -5.60 20.31
CA TYR A 119 5.15 -4.21 20.31
C TYR A 119 4.69 -3.79 18.91
N VAL A 120 5.48 -4.09 17.86
CA VAL A 120 5.05 -3.77 16.48
C VAL A 120 3.80 -4.58 16.12
N ALA A 121 3.74 -5.85 16.50
CA ALA A 121 2.60 -6.72 16.24
C ALA A 121 1.31 -6.28 16.94
N SER A 122 1.41 -5.65 18.12
CA SER A 122 0.25 -5.13 18.86
C SER A 122 -0.45 -3.96 18.16
N CYS A 123 0.23 -3.30 17.22
CA CYS A 123 -0.21 -2.08 16.55
C CYS A 123 -0.49 -0.90 17.51
N GLU A 124 0.05 -0.98 18.74
CA GLU A 124 0.20 0.18 19.62
C GLU A 124 1.19 1.17 18.99
N GLY A 125 1.01 2.47 19.26
CA GLY A 125 1.88 3.51 18.71
C GLY A 125 1.68 3.84 17.21
N VAL A 126 0.82 3.11 16.49
CA VAL A 126 0.47 3.46 15.09
C VAL A 126 -0.26 4.81 15.05
N LEU A 127 0.14 5.70 14.14
CA LEU A 127 -0.48 7.01 14.00
C LEU A 127 -1.98 6.87 13.68
N PRO A 128 -2.85 7.71 14.26
CA PRO A 128 -4.29 7.64 14.00
C PRO A 128 -4.61 7.88 12.52
N ALA A 129 -3.87 8.76 11.84
CA ALA A 129 -4.03 9.01 10.41
C ALA A 129 -3.67 7.77 9.56
N THR A 130 -2.60 7.05 9.91
CA THR A 130 -2.27 5.76 9.29
C THR A 130 -3.42 4.78 9.46
N ARG A 131 -3.93 4.64 10.68
CA ARG A 131 -5.05 3.75 11.00
C ARG A 131 -6.28 4.08 10.14
N PHE A 132 -6.68 5.34 10.11
CA PHE A 132 -7.85 5.77 9.33
C PHE A 132 -7.67 5.57 7.82
N ALA A 133 -6.50 5.87 7.26
CA ALA A 133 -6.22 5.67 5.84
C ALA A 133 -6.25 4.19 5.45
N VAL A 134 -5.64 3.33 6.27
CA VAL A 134 -5.61 1.88 6.03
C VAL A 134 -6.99 1.26 6.21
N ASP A 135 -7.71 1.60 7.28
CA ASP A 135 -9.07 1.12 7.54
C ASP A 135 -10.05 1.59 6.47
N ALA A 136 -9.82 2.77 5.89
CA ALA A 136 -10.59 3.24 4.73
C ALA A 136 -10.37 2.33 3.53
N TYR A 137 -9.15 1.82 3.29
CA TYR A 137 -8.89 0.88 2.19
C TYR A 137 -9.59 -0.46 2.39
N VAL A 138 -9.54 -1.02 3.61
CA VAL A 138 -10.26 -2.27 3.95
C VAL A 138 -11.76 -2.10 3.73
N ARG A 139 -12.36 -1.00 4.21
CA ARG A 139 -13.79 -0.69 4.00
C ARG A 139 -14.13 -0.44 2.53
N TYR A 140 -13.25 0.25 1.80
CA TYR A 140 -13.46 0.57 0.39
C TYR A 140 -13.64 -0.71 -0.44
N VAL A 141 -12.75 -1.70 -0.30
CA VAL A 141 -12.88 -2.95 -1.06
C VAL A 141 -14.04 -3.84 -0.59
N ARG A 142 -14.47 -3.68 0.67
CA ARG A 142 -15.65 -4.36 1.22
C ARG A 142 -16.94 -3.78 0.63
N ASP A 143 -17.03 -2.46 0.50
CA ASP A 143 -18.30 -1.76 0.25
C ASP A 143 -18.51 -1.36 -1.22
N LYS A 144 -17.44 -1.02 -1.96
CA LYS A 144 -17.52 -0.56 -3.36
C LYS A 144 -17.75 -1.68 -4.35
N SER A 145 -17.95 -1.35 -5.63
CA SER A 145 -18.09 -2.36 -6.68
C SER A 145 -16.84 -3.25 -6.77
N LEU A 146 -16.99 -4.48 -7.30
CA LEU A 146 -15.83 -5.34 -7.54
C LEU A 146 -14.81 -4.65 -8.47
N LEU A 147 -15.29 -3.83 -9.41
CA LEU A 147 -14.43 -3.06 -10.30
C LEU A 147 -13.55 -2.06 -9.56
N GLU A 148 -14.15 -1.24 -8.71
CA GLU A 148 -13.41 -0.30 -7.89
C GLU A 148 -12.44 -1.02 -6.93
N ALA A 149 -12.85 -2.15 -6.35
CA ALA A 149 -12.00 -2.91 -5.43
C ALA A 149 -10.75 -3.49 -6.12
N VAL A 150 -10.89 -4.07 -7.32
CA VAL A 150 -9.73 -4.55 -8.11
C VAL A 150 -8.90 -3.38 -8.62
N ALA A 151 -9.52 -2.29 -9.09
CA ALA A 151 -8.79 -1.12 -9.55
C ALA A 151 -7.94 -0.47 -8.45
N ALA A 152 -8.42 -0.46 -7.19
CA ALA A 152 -7.67 0.03 -6.04
C ALA A 152 -6.46 -0.85 -5.66
N SER A 153 -6.26 -2.04 -6.24
CA SER A 153 -5.01 -2.81 -6.08
C SER A 153 -3.95 -2.45 -7.11
N LEU A 154 -4.30 -1.73 -8.18
CA LEU A 154 -3.41 -1.48 -9.32
C LEU A 154 -2.23 -0.54 -9.03
N THR A 155 -2.11 0.03 -7.84
CA THR A 155 -0.88 0.74 -7.45
C THR A 155 0.37 -0.13 -7.51
N GLU A 156 0.21 -1.45 -7.48
CA GLU A 156 1.30 -2.40 -7.69
C GLU A 156 1.92 -2.28 -9.10
N LEU A 157 1.24 -1.68 -10.10
CA LEU A 157 1.82 -1.36 -11.43
C LEU A 157 3.10 -0.52 -11.33
N PHE A 158 3.22 0.27 -10.26
CA PHE A 158 4.31 1.22 -10.04
C PHE A 158 5.37 0.66 -9.09
N ALA A 159 5.05 -0.41 -8.35
CA ALA A 159 5.89 -0.95 -7.30
C ALA A 159 7.24 -1.55 -7.76
N PRO A 160 7.38 -2.24 -8.92
CA PRO A 160 8.62 -2.91 -9.30
C PRO A 160 9.81 -1.98 -9.51
N ALA A 161 9.61 -0.83 -10.18
CA ALA A 161 10.67 0.16 -10.39
C ALA A 161 11.22 0.70 -9.05
N ILE A 162 10.38 0.72 -8.02
CA ILE A 162 10.68 1.29 -6.72
C ILE A 162 11.26 0.24 -5.78
N HIS A 163 10.81 -1.01 -5.80
CA HIS A 163 11.35 -2.02 -4.89
C HIS A 163 12.86 -2.28 -5.09
N ALA A 164 13.36 -2.17 -6.32
CA ALA A 164 14.80 -2.24 -6.59
C ALA A 164 15.56 -1.05 -5.96
N SER A 165 15.10 0.18 -6.19
CA SER A 165 15.72 1.38 -5.62
C SER A 165 15.60 1.45 -4.09
N ARG A 166 14.51 0.91 -3.52
CA ARG A 166 14.34 0.79 -2.06
C ARG A 166 15.39 -0.09 -1.42
N ILE A 167 15.62 -1.27 -2.00
CA ILE A 167 16.61 -2.22 -1.47
C ILE A 167 18.00 -1.60 -1.56
N GLU A 168 18.35 -1.04 -2.70
CA GLU A 168 19.63 -0.37 -2.90
C GLU A 168 19.85 0.80 -1.93
N GLY A 169 18.87 1.71 -1.84
CA GLY A 169 18.95 2.87 -0.96
C GLY A 169 18.99 2.51 0.53
N LEU A 170 18.26 1.47 0.96
CA LEU A 170 18.34 1.01 2.35
C LEU A 170 19.69 0.36 2.66
N LEU A 171 20.18 -0.53 1.78
CA LEU A 171 21.49 -1.20 1.95
C LEU A 171 22.66 -0.22 1.99
N GLN A 172 22.60 0.85 1.18
CA GLN A 172 23.70 1.82 1.09
C GLN A 172 23.76 2.77 2.30
N ASN A 173 22.62 3.04 2.95
CA ASN A 173 22.51 4.16 3.88
C ASN A 173 22.26 3.78 5.34
N TYR A 174 21.91 2.52 5.65
CA TYR A 174 21.58 2.13 7.03
C TYR A 174 22.24 0.81 7.45
N ASP A 175 22.91 0.83 8.60
CA ASP A 175 23.68 -0.32 9.13
C ASP A 175 22.81 -1.55 9.46
N PHE A 176 21.51 -1.37 9.71
CA PHE A 176 20.58 -2.48 9.96
C PHE A 176 20.20 -3.26 8.69
N ALA A 177 20.49 -2.71 7.51
CA ALA A 177 20.03 -3.25 6.25
C ALA A 177 20.94 -4.40 5.80
N ASP A 178 20.39 -5.62 5.80
CA ASP A 178 21.05 -6.83 5.32
C ASP A 178 20.07 -7.71 4.54
N ASP A 179 20.53 -8.88 4.10
CA ASP A 179 19.69 -9.81 3.34
C ASP A 179 18.48 -10.35 4.13
N SER A 180 18.61 -10.46 5.45
CA SER A 180 17.55 -10.92 6.35
C SER A 180 16.49 -9.83 6.55
N SER A 181 16.92 -8.61 6.92
CA SER A 181 16.03 -7.48 7.22
C SER A 181 15.31 -6.94 5.98
N LEU A 182 15.91 -7.10 4.79
CA LEU A 182 15.28 -6.71 3.51
C LEU A 182 14.61 -7.87 2.76
N SER A 183 14.54 -9.06 3.36
CA SER A 183 13.92 -10.25 2.75
C SER A 183 12.47 -10.00 2.30
N TYR A 184 11.73 -9.16 3.03
CA TYR A 184 10.39 -8.71 2.64
C TYR A 184 10.39 -8.04 1.26
N PHE A 185 11.24 -7.04 1.04
CA PHE A 185 11.29 -6.29 -0.23
C PHE A 185 11.76 -7.18 -1.37
N ARG A 186 12.74 -8.06 -1.12
CA ARG A 186 13.25 -9.01 -2.12
C ARG A 186 12.14 -9.96 -2.61
N LYS A 187 11.29 -10.49 -1.71
CA LYS A 187 10.20 -11.38 -2.14
C LYS A 187 9.10 -10.69 -2.93
N ARG A 188 8.76 -9.45 -2.57
CA ARG A 188 7.77 -8.66 -3.32
C ARG A 188 8.14 -8.42 -4.79
N LEU A 189 9.44 -8.44 -5.15
CA LEU A 189 9.88 -8.34 -6.54
C LEU A 189 9.38 -9.50 -7.41
N SER A 190 9.25 -10.71 -6.85
CA SER A 190 8.76 -11.88 -7.59
C SER A 190 7.24 -12.08 -7.52
N GLU A 191 6.58 -11.62 -6.45
CA GLU A 191 5.15 -11.83 -6.23
C GLU A 191 4.29 -10.79 -6.96
N ALA A 192 4.66 -9.51 -6.88
CA ALA A 192 3.86 -8.39 -7.40
C ALA A 192 3.58 -8.43 -8.92
N PRO A 193 4.50 -8.87 -9.81
CA PRO A 193 4.26 -8.84 -11.26
C PRO A 193 3.07 -9.70 -11.70
N LYS A 194 2.89 -10.88 -11.09
CA LYS A 194 1.78 -11.80 -11.42
C LYS A 194 0.44 -11.20 -11.03
N ASP A 195 0.40 -10.67 -9.81
CA ASP A 195 -0.75 -10.02 -9.18
C ASP A 195 -1.26 -8.82 -9.99
N VAL A 196 -0.32 -7.99 -10.45
CA VAL A 196 -0.58 -6.81 -11.28
C VAL A 196 -1.11 -7.18 -12.65
N ALA A 197 -0.47 -8.14 -13.34
CA ALA A 197 -0.88 -8.50 -14.68
C ALA A 197 -2.32 -9.03 -14.70
N PHE A 198 -2.68 -9.85 -13.71
CA PHE A 198 -4.05 -10.31 -13.53
C PHE A 198 -5.02 -9.15 -13.26
N GLY A 199 -4.71 -8.31 -12.26
CA GLY A 199 -5.58 -7.20 -11.87
C GLY A 199 -5.81 -6.20 -13.01
N LEU A 200 -4.74 -5.81 -13.72
CA LEU A 200 -4.84 -4.87 -14.84
C LEU A 200 -5.69 -5.43 -15.96
N LYS A 201 -5.43 -6.68 -16.37
CA LYS A 201 -6.25 -7.35 -17.40
C LYS A 201 -7.71 -7.37 -16.97
N TRP A 202 -8.00 -7.77 -15.73
CA TRP A 202 -9.36 -7.85 -15.21
C TRP A 202 -10.06 -6.48 -15.25
N VAL A 203 -9.39 -5.40 -14.82
CA VAL A 203 -9.97 -4.04 -14.86
C VAL A 203 -10.23 -3.59 -16.30
N LEU A 204 -9.29 -3.79 -17.22
CA LEU A 204 -9.45 -3.42 -18.62
C LEU A 204 -10.56 -4.21 -19.33
N ASP A 205 -10.82 -5.46 -18.90
CA ASP A 205 -11.90 -6.29 -19.44
C ASP A 205 -13.28 -5.88 -18.91
N HIS A 206 -13.36 -5.35 -17.68
CA HIS A 206 -14.64 -5.05 -17.01
C HIS A 206 -15.02 -3.56 -17.01
N ALA A 207 -14.05 -2.66 -17.26
CA ALA A 207 -14.29 -1.22 -17.44
C ALA A 207 -14.68 -0.91 -18.91
N ASP A 208 -15.79 -1.50 -19.34
CA ASP A 208 -16.31 -1.49 -20.72
C ASP A 208 -17.17 -0.26 -21.07
N THR A 209 -17.42 0.63 -20.10
CA THR A 209 -18.11 1.91 -20.31
C THR A 209 -17.27 3.07 -19.78
N ALA A 210 -17.50 4.28 -20.27
CA ALA A 210 -16.83 5.48 -19.76
C ALA A 210 -17.04 5.67 -18.25
N GLU A 211 -18.25 5.39 -17.76
CA GLU A 211 -18.57 5.45 -16.34
C GLU A 211 -17.72 4.47 -15.51
N LYS A 212 -17.59 3.22 -15.98
CA LYS A 212 -16.78 2.21 -15.30
C LYS A 212 -15.28 2.53 -15.38
N GLN A 213 -14.80 3.09 -16.48
CA GLN A 213 -13.42 3.58 -16.60
C GLN A 213 -13.14 4.70 -15.60
N ASP A 214 -14.08 5.64 -15.45
CA ASP A 214 -13.98 6.71 -14.45
C ASP A 214 -14.02 6.17 -13.02
N GLN A 215 -14.86 5.17 -12.74
CA GLN A 215 -14.91 4.50 -11.43
C GLN A 215 -13.56 3.84 -11.09
N ALA A 216 -12.99 3.08 -12.02
CA ALA A 216 -11.70 2.43 -11.85
C ALA A 216 -10.55 3.45 -11.69
N ALA A 217 -10.53 4.52 -12.47
CA ALA A 217 -9.55 5.60 -12.33
C ALA A 217 -9.67 6.30 -10.95
N LYS A 218 -10.90 6.61 -10.50
CA LYS A 218 -11.14 7.20 -9.17
C LYS A 218 -10.73 6.25 -8.04
N ALA A 219 -10.93 4.94 -8.20
CA ALA A 219 -10.49 3.94 -7.22
C ALA A 219 -8.96 3.87 -7.12
N LEU A 220 -8.24 3.99 -8.24
CA LEU A 220 -6.78 4.06 -8.24
C LEU A 220 -6.28 5.37 -7.59
N ILE A 221 -6.93 6.51 -7.87
CA ILE A 221 -6.65 7.79 -7.19
C ILE A 221 -6.86 7.67 -5.68
N PHE A 222 -8.00 7.12 -5.25
CA PHE A 222 -8.28 6.85 -3.84
C PHE A 222 -7.14 6.04 -3.19
N LYS A 223 -6.65 4.99 -3.88
CA LYS A 223 -5.54 4.21 -3.35
C LYS A 223 -4.25 5.02 -3.25
N THR A 224 -3.95 5.88 -4.22
CA THR A 224 -2.78 6.77 -4.12
C THR A 224 -2.92 7.74 -2.95
N ASP A 225 -4.12 8.25 -2.67
CA ASP A 225 -4.39 9.13 -1.53
C ASP A 225 -4.21 8.41 -0.19
N VAL A 226 -4.63 7.15 -0.08
CA VAL A 226 -4.38 6.30 1.11
C VAL A 226 -2.89 6.17 1.41
N LEU A 227 -2.07 5.97 0.38
CA LEU A 227 -0.62 5.83 0.53
C LEU A 227 0.05 7.16 0.87
N TRP A 228 -0.41 8.25 0.25
CA TRP A 228 0.11 9.60 0.47
C TRP A 228 -0.17 10.08 1.90
N ALA A 229 -1.42 9.92 2.37
CA ALA A 229 -1.84 10.36 3.71
C ALA A 229 -1.05 9.69 4.84
N GLN A 230 -0.62 8.44 4.66
CA GLN A 230 0.27 7.77 5.62
C GLN A 230 1.63 8.46 5.73
N LEU A 231 2.19 8.91 4.59
CA LEU A 231 3.48 9.58 4.57
C LEU A 231 3.39 11.04 5.04
N ASP A 232 2.29 11.74 4.76
CA ASP A 232 2.02 13.07 5.34
C ASP A 232 1.98 12.99 6.88
N ALA A 233 1.32 11.97 7.42
CA ALA A 233 1.22 11.75 8.86
C ALA A 233 2.59 11.46 9.50
N LEU A 234 3.40 10.62 8.85
CA LEU A 234 4.77 10.34 9.29
C LEU A 234 5.64 11.60 9.26
N TRP A 235 5.54 12.39 8.18
CA TRP A 235 6.27 13.64 8.05
C TRP A 235 5.91 14.62 9.18
N GLY A 236 4.62 14.90 9.36
CA GLY A 236 4.16 15.85 10.38
C GLY A 236 4.51 15.43 11.81
N ALA A 237 4.50 14.12 12.10
CA ALA A 237 4.76 13.58 13.42
C ALA A 237 6.26 13.44 13.75
N TYR A 238 7.10 13.04 12.78
CA TYR A 238 8.49 12.65 13.05
C TYR A 238 9.56 13.42 12.26
N VAL A 239 9.18 14.29 11.32
CA VAL A 239 10.12 15.11 10.54
C VAL A 239 9.94 16.58 10.87
N GLU A 240 8.88 17.21 10.36
CA GLU A 240 8.59 18.62 10.57
C GLU A 240 7.08 18.86 10.55
N PRO A 241 6.49 19.51 11.58
CA PRO A 241 7.13 20.11 12.75
C PRO A 241 7.51 19.13 13.88
N GLY A 242 7.35 17.82 13.69
CA GLY A 242 7.71 16.81 14.71
C GLY A 242 6.66 16.69 15.82
N ARG A 243 5.37 16.80 15.49
CA ARG A 243 4.26 16.79 16.45
C ARG A 243 3.66 15.39 16.57
N ILE A 244 4.26 14.57 17.41
CA ILE A 244 3.76 13.22 17.71
C ILE A 244 2.40 13.34 18.44
N PRO A 245 1.29 12.82 17.87
CA PRO A 245 -0.01 12.88 18.53
C PRO A 245 -0.09 11.91 19.72
N PRO A 246 -0.97 12.16 20.71
CA PRO A 246 -1.16 11.24 21.83
C PRO A 246 -1.51 9.82 21.37
N GLY A 247 -0.85 8.82 21.97
CA GLY A 247 -1.04 7.40 21.65
C GLY A 247 -0.25 6.90 20.45
N ALA A 248 0.46 7.77 19.71
CA ALA A 248 1.46 7.35 18.74
C ALA A 248 2.81 7.09 19.41
N TRP A 249 3.62 6.23 18.79
CA TRP A 249 4.91 5.80 19.31
C TRP A 249 5.84 7.00 19.55
N VAL A 250 6.46 7.05 20.73
CA VAL A 250 7.55 7.99 21.02
C VAL A 250 8.89 7.26 21.12
N PRO A 251 10.01 7.89 20.73
CA PRO A 251 11.33 7.26 20.80
C PRO A 251 11.64 6.65 22.17
N GLY A 252 12.01 5.37 22.17
CA GLY A 252 12.33 4.59 23.37
C GLY A 252 11.23 3.63 23.84
N GLU A 253 9.98 3.81 23.38
CA GLU A 253 8.91 2.83 23.63
C GLU A 253 9.06 1.60 22.73
N GLY A 254 8.65 0.42 23.21
CA GLY A 254 8.56 -0.78 22.37
C GLY A 254 9.89 -1.20 21.74
N MET A 255 11.01 -0.89 22.38
CA MET A 255 12.35 -1.26 21.93
C MET A 255 12.68 -2.68 22.39
N ALA A 256 13.42 -3.43 21.58
CA ALA A 256 13.88 -4.76 21.97
C ALA A 256 14.85 -4.65 23.16
N ASP A 257 14.74 -5.56 24.12
CA ASP A 257 15.67 -5.63 25.24
C ASP A 257 17.09 -5.87 24.72
N ALA A 258 18.04 -5.00 25.06
CA ALA A 258 19.46 -5.13 24.70
C ALA A 258 20.14 -6.41 25.21
N ARG A 259 19.41 -7.25 25.97
CA ARG A 259 19.88 -8.52 26.54
C ARG A 259 19.46 -9.76 25.75
N ALA A 260 18.73 -9.61 24.64
CA ALA A 260 18.29 -10.72 23.78
C ALA A 260 19.11 -10.87 22.49
N ALA A 261 20.22 -10.14 22.33
CA ALA A 261 21.19 -10.29 21.23
C ALA A 261 22.45 -11.04 21.69
#